data_AF-A0A0S7YGF8-F1
#
_entry.id   AF-A0A0S7YGF8-F1
#
_cell.length_a   1.000
_cell.length_b   1.000
_cell.length_c   1.000
_cell.angle_alpha   90.00
_cell.angle_beta   90.00
_cell.angle_gamma   90.00
#
_symmetry.space_group_name_H-M   'P 1'
#
loop_
_entity.id
_entity.type
_entity.pdbx_description
1 polymer ?
#
loop_
_entity_poly.entity_id
_entity_poly.type
_entity_poly.pdbx_seq_one_letter_code
_entity_poly.pdbx_strand_id
1 'polypeptide(L)'
;MKILCIDSERTFVQSLKNAGYTVRSEELGYRSGSAYITTPPQEVDAMFFNLERPACFDKLKWGTLNTTFKVHIESSPTDTLFKRGDQMIPRYQLITYNQINTVQSPFVKNDIVNAIKVNGRPLFIFMNVAYMKHIYYAPNFLDIKLNYVRTEANTFKVYSAFSSLLPSLFTGELSATLPIMFKIELDYGFEYPKYIDITFNERGEIFSKLFLHGKGLVWFLPEFKKNDAAALYILQNLKKLKNFVFEMTT
;
A
#
# COMPACT_ATOMS: atom_id res chain seq x y z
N MET A 1 9.66 -16.61 11.17
CA MET A 1 8.60 -16.06 10.30
C MET A 1 9.23 -15.54 9.02
N LYS A 2 8.74 -15.98 7.86
CA LYS A 2 9.18 -15.57 6.52
C LYS A 2 8.32 -14.38 6.06
N ILE A 3 8.95 -13.31 5.60
CA ILE A 3 8.29 -12.09 5.15
C ILE A 3 8.70 -11.78 3.72
N LEU A 4 7.72 -11.43 2.89
CA LEU A 4 7.97 -10.88 1.56
C LEU A 4 7.66 -9.37 1.57
N CYS A 5 8.69 -8.56 1.41
CA CYS A 5 8.57 -7.12 1.22
C CYS A 5 8.58 -6.83 -0.28
N ILE A 6 7.49 -6.26 -0.78
CA ILE A 6 7.26 -6.01 -2.20
C ILE A 6 7.31 -4.49 -2.41
N ASP A 7 8.08 -4.05 -3.41
CA ASP A 7 8.26 -2.63 -3.73
C ASP A 7 8.56 -1.76 -2.50
N SER A 8 9.31 -2.32 -1.54
CA SER A 8 9.55 -1.72 -0.23
C SER A 8 10.96 -1.13 -0.14
N GLU A 9 11.11 -0.05 0.63
CA GLU A 9 12.41 0.58 0.81
C GLU A 9 13.44 -0.29 1.54
N ARG A 10 14.72 -0.07 1.19
CA ARG A 10 15.84 -0.86 1.72
C ARG A 10 15.98 -0.76 3.24
N THR A 11 15.74 0.42 3.80
CA THR A 11 15.80 0.68 5.25
C THR A 11 14.74 -0.12 5.99
N PHE A 12 13.49 -0.08 5.52
CA PHE A 12 12.38 -0.88 6.05
C PHE A 12 12.70 -2.39 6.05
N VAL A 13 13.19 -2.90 4.91
CA VAL A 13 13.61 -4.31 4.78
C VAL A 13 14.71 -4.66 5.77
N GLN A 14 15.71 -3.79 5.93
CA GLN A 14 16.82 -4.03 6.83
C GLN A 14 16.38 -4.03 8.30
N SER A 15 15.47 -3.14 8.69
CA SER A 15 14.89 -3.13 10.05
C SER A 15 14.19 -4.44 10.39
N LEU A 16 13.41 -5.01 9.45
CA LEU A 16 12.78 -6.32 9.64
C LEU A 16 13.81 -7.45 9.75
N LYS A 17 14.90 -7.42 8.95
CA LYS A 17 16.00 -8.39 9.08
C LYS A 17 16.71 -8.29 10.42
N ASN A 18 17.00 -7.07 10.87
CA ASN A 18 17.66 -6.80 12.14
C ASN A 18 16.81 -7.28 13.33
N ALA A 19 15.49 -7.29 13.20
CA ALA A 19 14.56 -7.86 14.17
C ALA A 19 14.49 -9.40 14.16
N GLY A 20 15.31 -10.08 13.33
CA GLY A 20 15.42 -11.54 13.29
C GLY A 20 14.48 -12.25 12.31
N TYR A 21 13.78 -11.51 11.45
CA TYR A 21 12.89 -12.13 10.45
C TYR A 21 13.64 -12.60 9.20
N THR A 22 13.14 -13.67 8.57
CA THR A 22 13.62 -14.09 7.24
C THR A 22 12.91 -13.24 6.19
N VAL A 23 13.57 -12.20 5.69
CA VAL A 23 12.96 -11.23 4.76
C VAL A 23 13.48 -11.41 3.34
N ARG A 24 12.56 -11.45 2.38
CA ARG A 24 12.81 -11.36 0.94
C ARG A 24 12.32 -9.99 0.45
N SER A 25 13.15 -9.31 -0.33
CA SER A 25 12.84 -8.00 -0.90
C SER A 25 12.75 -8.14 -2.39
N GLU A 26 11.55 -7.94 -2.93
CA GLU A 26 11.22 -8.23 -4.32
C GLU A 26 10.35 -7.11 -4.89
N GLU A 27 10.13 -7.12 -6.20
CA GLU A 27 9.51 -5.99 -6.90
C GLU A 27 8.35 -6.46 -7.76
N LEU A 28 7.15 -5.91 -7.53
CA LEU A 28 6.09 -5.96 -8.53
C LEU A 28 6.36 -4.96 -9.67
N GLY A 29 7.33 -4.08 -9.47
CA GLY A 29 7.83 -3.14 -10.47
C GLY A 29 7.33 -1.73 -10.27
N TYR A 30 6.47 -1.44 -9.29
CA TYR A 30 6.01 -0.07 -9.04
C TYR A 30 7.10 0.85 -8.49
N ARG A 31 8.24 0.29 -8.07
CA ARG A 31 9.41 1.04 -7.62
C ARG A 31 10.45 1.28 -8.72
N SER A 32 10.69 0.30 -9.59
CA SER A 32 11.77 0.35 -10.61
C SER A 32 11.31 0.25 -12.06
N GLY A 33 10.02 -0.02 -12.28
CA GLY A 33 9.45 -0.38 -13.58
C GLY A 33 9.84 -1.75 -14.11
N SER A 34 10.47 -2.60 -13.29
CA SER A 34 10.79 -3.97 -13.64
C SER A 34 10.30 -4.92 -12.56
N ALA A 35 9.43 -5.86 -12.92
CA ALA A 35 8.94 -6.87 -12.00
C ALA A 35 9.97 -7.99 -11.84
N TYR A 36 10.25 -8.37 -10.59
CA TYR A 36 11.10 -9.48 -10.22
C TYR A 36 10.65 -10.04 -8.86
N ILE A 37 9.90 -11.15 -8.91
CA ILE A 37 9.40 -11.90 -7.76
C ILE A 37 9.78 -13.36 -7.94
N THR A 38 10.64 -13.85 -7.06
CA THR A 38 11.17 -15.22 -7.08
C THR A 38 10.76 -16.03 -5.87
N THR A 39 10.34 -15.37 -4.80
CA THR A 39 9.83 -16.02 -3.60
C THR A 39 8.37 -16.40 -3.82
N PRO A 40 7.99 -17.68 -3.65
CA PRO A 40 6.59 -18.09 -3.77
C PRO A 40 5.71 -17.36 -2.74
N PRO A 41 4.77 -16.49 -3.16
CA PRO A 41 3.96 -15.69 -2.23
C PRO A 41 3.14 -16.54 -1.26
N GLN A 42 2.77 -17.75 -1.66
CA GLN A 42 2.03 -18.71 -0.82
C GLN A 42 2.86 -19.30 0.33
N GLU A 43 4.19 -19.22 0.27
CA GLU A 43 5.12 -19.82 1.26
C GLU A 43 5.60 -18.84 2.34
N VAL A 44 5.15 -17.59 2.31
CA VAL A 44 5.49 -16.61 3.34
C VAL A 44 4.39 -16.47 4.39
N ASP A 45 4.74 -15.92 5.54
CA ASP A 45 3.82 -15.73 6.66
C ASP A 45 3.12 -14.37 6.63
N ALA A 46 3.74 -13.37 6.01
CA ALA A 46 3.22 -12.02 5.83
C ALA A 46 3.86 -11.31 4.63
N MET A 47 3.13 -10.37 4.05
CA MET A 47 3.58 -9.51 2.97
C MET A 47 3.46 -8.03 3.35
N PHE A 48 4.43 -7.23 2.93
CA PHE A 48 4.43 -5.77 3.13
C PHE A 48 4.68 -5.04 1.82
N PHE A 49 3.97 -3.94 1.62
CA PHE A 49 4.30 -2.90 0.64
C PHE A 49 4.58 -1.59 1.37
N ASN A 50 5.81 -1.10 1.23
CA ASN A 50 6.22 0.22 1.72
C ASN A 50 6.87 1.02 0.59
N LEU A 51 6.05 1.47 -0.37
CA LEU A 51 6.50 2.19 -1.56
C LEU A 51 6.76 3.66 -1.23
N GLU A 52 8.01 4.06 -1.02
CA GLU A 52 8.38 5.47 -0.80
C GLU A 52 8.89 6.13 -2.08
N ARG A 53 9.56 5.37 -2.96
CA ARG A 53 10.08 5.87 -4.25
C ARG A 53 9.36 5.21 -5.43
N PRO A 54 8.19 5.73 -5.85
CA PRO A 54 7.50 5.20 -7.01
C PRO A 54 8.27 5.42 -8.31
N ALA A 55 8.23 4.45 -9.21
CA ALA A 55 8.57 4.67 -10.61
C ALA A 55 7.48 5.52 -11.26
N CYS A 56 7.85 6.73 -11.67
CA CYS A 56 6.93 7.68 -12.29
C CYS A 56 7.36 8.03 -13.72
N PHE A 57 6.38 8.31 -14.58
CA PHE A 57 6.61 8.84 -15.92
C PHE A 57 6.06 10.27 -16.03
N ASP A 58 6.68 11.10 -16.88
CA ASP A 58 6.20 12.44 -17.19
C ASP A 58 5.11 12.41 -18.27
N LYS A 59 3.89 12.84 -17.93
CA LYS A 59 2.78 12.91 -18.89
C LYS A 59 3.04 13.82 -20.08
N LEU A 60 3.87 14.85 -19.94
CA LEU A 60 4.16 15.77 -21.06
C LEU A 60 5.02 15.11 -22.15
N LYS A 61 5.60 13.95 -21.88
CA LYS A 61 6.39 13.16 -22.85
C LYS A 61 5.56 12.06 -23.55
N TRP A 62 4.23 12.14 -23.49
CA TRP A 62 3.35 11.18 -24.16
C TRP A 62 3.46 11.28 -25.68
N GLY A 63 3.56 10.13 -26.36
CA GLY A 63 3.74 10.04 -27.82
C GLY A 63 5.19 10.20 -28.30
N THR A 64 6.08 10.76 -27.48
CA THR A 64 7.51 10.88 -27.80
C THR A 64 8.33 9.79 -27.12
N LEU A 65 8.25 9.71 -25.79
CA LEU A 65 8.99 8.73 -24.97
C LEU A 65 8.05 7.76 -24.23
N ASN A 66 6.79 8.15 -24.06
CA ASN A 66 5.80 7.39 -23.30
C ASN A 66 4.66 6.89 -24.19
N THR A 67 4.27 5.64 -23.94
CA THR A 67 3.17 4.93 -24.62
C THR A 67 2.32 4.18 -23.57
N THR A 68 1.24 3.57 -24.04
CA THR A 68 0.38 2.71 -23.20
C THR A 68 1.13 1.52 -22.58
N PHE A 69 2.16 1.00 -23.25
CA PHE A 69 2.84 -0.25 -22.87
C PHE A 69 4.28 -0.05 -22.38
N LYS A 70 4.85 1.14 -22.59
CA LYS A 70 6.23 1.44 -22.22
C LYS A 70 6.38 2.92 -21.93
N VAL A 71 7.08 3.22 -20.83
CA VAL A 71 7.34 4.61 -20.40
C VAL A 71 8.79 4.78 -19.96
N HIS A 72 9.28 6.00 -20.13
CA HIS A 72 10.51 6.48 -19.54
C HIS A 72 10.27 6.82 -18.07
N ILE A 73 11.04 6.20 -17.19
CA ILE A 73 10.97 6.42 -15.74
C ILE A 73 11.86 7.61 -15.40
N GLU A 74 11.26 8.62 -14.79
CA GLU A 74 11.93 9.84 -14.39
C GLU A 74 12.73 9.61 -13.11
N SER A 75 13.98 10.06 -13.07
CA SER A 75 14.87 9.87 -11.93
C SER A 75 14.49 10.71 -10.71
N SER A 76 13.86 11.86 -10.93
CA SER A 76 13.51 12.84 -9.89
C SER A 76 12.12 13.45 -10.16
N PRO A 77 11.03 12.68 -9.99
CA PRO A 77 9.67 13.21 -10.17
C PRO A 77 9.35 14.29 -9.12
N THR A 78 8.67 15.36 -9.53
CA THR A 78 8.22 16.44 -8.64
C THR A 78 6.70 16.38 -8.38
N ASP A 79 6.21 17.05 -7.34
CA ASP A 79 4.75 17.18 -7.04
C ASP A 79 4.06 18.24 -7.93
N THR A 80 4.52 18.40 -9.18
CA THR A 80 3.95 19.36 -10.11
C THR A 80 2.59 18.86 -10.60
N LEU A 81 1.56 19.70 -10.44
CA LEU A 81 0.23 19.46 -10.95
C LEU A 81 -0.02 20.29 -12.22
N PHE A 82 -0.86 19.79 -13.12
CA PHE A 82 -1.38 20.58 -14.23
C PHE A 82 -2.88 20.39 -14.38
N LYS A 83 -3.54 21.37 -14.99
CA LYS A 83 -4.98 21.38 -15.20
C LYS A 83 -5.34 20.54 -16.43
N ARG A 84 -6.26 19.58 -16.27
CA ARG A 84 -6.87 18.80 -17.36
C ARG A 84 -8.38 18.85 -17.21
N GLY A 85 -9.06 19.61 -18.08
CA GLY A 85 -10.45 19.99 -17.84
C GLY A 85 -10.54 20.79 -16.53
N ASP A 86 -11.44 20.41 -15.63
CA ASP A 86 -11.60 21.05 -14.31
C ASP A 86 -10.81 20.36 -13.19
N GLN A 87 -10.03 19.33 -13.51
CA GLN A 87 -9.25 18.58 -12.52
C GLN A 87 -7.78 18.99 -12.52
N MET A 88 -7.20 19.12 -11.33
CA MET A 88 -5.76 19.19 -11.14
C MET A 88 -5.21 17.77 -11.02
N ILE A 89 -4.29 17.42 -11.92
CA ILE A 89 -3.73 16.06 -11.97
C ILE A 89 -2.20 16.09 -11.87
N PRO A 90 -1.56 15.04 -11.31
CA PRO A 90 -0.10 14.96 -11.27
C PRO A 90 0.50 14.91 -12.67
N ARG A 91 1.53 15.74 -12.91
CA ARG A 91 2.36 15.68 -14.12
C ARG A 91 3.12 14.35 -14.17
N TYR A 92 3.83 14.06 -13.08
CA TYR A 92 4.54 12.81 -12.89
C TYR A 92 3.58 11.81 -12.30
N GLN A 93 3.30 10.74 -13.05
CA GLN A 93 2.35 9.71 -12.66
C GLN A 93 3.04 8.39 -12.41
N LEU A 94 2.61 7.69 -11.36
CA LEU A 94 3.01 6.32 -11.11
C LEU A 94 2.74 5.47 -12.37
N ILE A 95 3.69 4.63 -12.73
CA ILE A 95 3.50 3.67 -13.82
C ILE A 95 2.37 2.69 -13.50
N THR A 96 1.66 2.26 -14.52
CA THR A 96 0.60 1.25 -14.43
C THR A 96 1.17 -0.15 -14.67
N TYR A 97 0.43 -1.19 -14.27
CA TYR A 97 0.86 -2.58 -14.44
C TYR A 97 1.25 -2.92 -15.88
N ASN A 98 0.52 -2.40 -16.87
CA ASN A 98 0.79 -2.64 -18.30
C ASN A 98 2.07 -1.96 -18.82
N GLN A 99 2.66 -1.04 -18.04
CA GLN A 99 3.89 -0.33 -18.37
C GLN A 99 5.13 -0.91 -17.66
N ILE A 100 4.92 -1.90 -16.79
CA ILE A 100 6.00 -2.58 -16.06
C ILE A 100 6.62 -3.64 -16.97
N ASN A 101 7.95 -3.64 -17.06
CA ASN A 101 8.68 -4.69 -17.77
C ASN A 101 8.69 -5.97 -16.92
N THR A 102 8.11 -7.05 -17.42
CA THR A 102 8.16 -8.35 -16.74
C THR A 102 9.47 -9.05 -17.10
N VAL A 103 10.48 -8.93 -16.24
CA VAL A 103 11.78 -9.59 -16.46
C VAL A 103 11.81 -10.88 -15.64
N GLN A 104 11.60 -12.03 -16.32
CA GLN A 104 11.88 -13.36 -15.76
C GLN A 104 11.29 -13.67 -14.37
N SER A 105 10.13 -13.10 -14.04
CA SER A 105 9.47 -13.32 -12.76
C SER A 105 8.63 -14.60 -12.82
N PRO A 106 8.93 -15.67 -12.04
CA PRO A 106 8.07 -16.85 -11.96
C PRO A 106 6.70 -16.56 -11.33
N PHE A 107 6.59 -15.48 -10.55
CA PHE A 107 5.35 -15.05 -9.92
C PHE A 107 4.92 -13.66 -10.37
N VAL A 108 3.61 -13.42 -10.44
CA VAL A 108 3.02 -12.16 -10.87
C VAL A 108 1.99 -11.65 -9.85
N LYS A 109 1.36 -10.52 -10.15
CA LYS A 109 0.31 -9.90 -9.32
C LYS A 109 -0.77 -10.89 -8.88
N ASN A 110 -1.24 -11.75 -9.80
CA ASN A 110 -2.30 -12.70 -9.52
C ASN A 110 -1.89 -13.77 -8.48
N ASP A 111 -0.60 -14.13 -8.41
CA ASP A 111 -0.10 -15.07 -7.40
C ASP A 111 -0.12 -14.48 -6.00
N ILE A 112 0.17 -13.18 -5.86
CA ILE A 112 0.03 -12.45 -4.60
C ILE A 112 -1.44 -12.42 -4.17
N VAL A 113 -2.35 -12.12 -5.11
CA VAL A 113 -3.80 -12.13 -4.86
C VAL A 113 -4.25 -13.51 -4.39
N ASN A 114 -3.79 -14.58 -5.04
CA ASN A 114 -4.10 -15.96 -4.66
C ASN A 114 -3.55 -16.33 -3.28
N ALA A 115 -2.31 -15.94 -2.95
CA ALA A 115 -1.73 -16.16 -1.64
C ALA A 115 -2.57 -15.52 -0.52
N ILE A 116 -3.17 -14.36 -0.78
CA ILE A 116 -4.07 -13.69 0.17
C ILE A 116 -5.41 -14.41 0.21
N LYS A 117 -6.11 -14.47 -0.93
CA LYS A 117 -7.49 -14.99 -1.02
C LYS A 117 -7.61 -16.45 -0.61
N VAL A 118 -6.70 -17.29 -1.10
CA VAL A 118 -6.78 -18.75 -0.99
C VAL A 118 -5.95 -19.28 0.17
N ASN A 119 -4.73 -18.76 0.35
CA ASN A 119 -3.80 -19.25 1.38
C ASN A 119 -3.83 -18.43 2.68
N GLY A 120 -4.64 -17.37 2.74
CA GLY A 120 -4.83 -16.58 3.97
C GLY A 120 -3.60 -15.78 4.40
N ARG A 121 -2.69 -15.47 3.47
CA ARG A 121 -1.49 -14.69 3.78
C ARG A 121 -1.89 -13.22 4.00
N PRO A 122 -1.52 -12.62 5.14
CA PRO A 122 -1.83 -11.23 5.43
C PRO A 122 -0.96 -10.29 4.58
N LEU A 123 -1.55 -9.17 4.20
CA LEU A 123 -0.91 -8.12 3.42
C LEU A 123 -1.12 -6.76 4.08
N PHE A 124 -0.02 -6.02 4.23
CA PHE A 124 0.00 -4.67 4.79
C PHE A 124 0.55 -3.69 3.76
N ILE A 125 -0.20 -2.63 3.48
CA ILE A 125 0.17 -1.61 2.49
C ILE A 125 0.27 -0.27 3.21
N PHE A 126 1.49 0.26 3.32
CA PHE A 126 1.73 1.60 3.86
C PHE A 126 1.43 2.65 2.79
N MET A 127 0.54 3.58 3.12
CA MET A 127 0.03 4.65 2.29
C MET A 127 0.97 5.88 2.30
N ASN A 128 2.24 5.70 1.92
CA ASN A 128 3.22 6.79 1.90
C ASN A 128 2.80 7.96 1.00
N VAL A 129 2.91 9.17 1.53
CA VAL A 129 2.60 10.42 0.83
C VAL A 129 3.39 10.55 -0.47
N ALA A 130 4.65 10.10 -0.48
CA ALA A 130 5.52 10.19 -1.64
C ALA A 130 4.94 9.46 -2.86
N TYR A 131 4.34 8.28 -2.70
CA TYR A 131 3.68 7.62 -3.83
C TYR A 131 2.30 8.20 -4.13
N MET A 132 1.54 8.56 -3.10
CA MET A 132 0.15 9.03 -3.23
C MET A 132 0.03 10.33 -4.02
N LYS A 133 1.05 11.20 -3.95
CA LYS A 133 1.15 12.43 -4.75
C LYS A 133 1.15 12.19 -6.27
N HIS A 134 1.56 11.00 -6.71
CA HIS A 134 1.70 10.65 -8.12
C HIS A 134 0.55 9.76 -8.64
N ILE A 135 -0.49 9.57 -7.83
CA ILE A 135 -1.66 8.79 -8.23
C ILE A 135 -2.68 9.67 -8.93
N TYR A 136 -3.04 9.25 -10.14
CA TYR A 136 -4.26 9.69 -10.82
C TYR A 136 -5.24 8.52 -11.02
N TYR A 137 -4.69 7.34 -11.29
CA TYR A 137 -5.41 6.07 -11.21
C TYR A 137 -4.70 5.22 -10.17
N ALA A 138 -5.41 4.80 -9.13
CA ALA A 138 -4.81 3.98 -8.11
C ALA A 138 -4.31 2.66 -8.72
N PRO A 139 -3.06 2.25 -8.45
CA PRO A 139 -2.57 0.95 -8.87
C PRO A 139 -3.45 -0.14 -8.25
N ASN A 140 -3.99 -0.98 -9.13
CA ASN A 140 -4.80 -2.11 -8.71
C ASN A 140 -3.87 -3.27 -8.31
N PHE A 141 -3.35 -3.22 -7.07
CA PHE A 141 -2.46 -4.25 -6.54
C PHE A 141 -3.17 -5.60 -6.31
N LEU A 142 -4.47 -5.58 -5.94
CA LEU A 142 -5.14 -6.74 -5.33
C LEU A 142 -6.48 -7.12 -5.97
N ASP A 143 -6.77 -6.62 -7.15
CA ASP A 143 -8.13 -6.60 -7.71
C ASP A 143 -9.12 -5.86 -6.79
N ILE A 144 -8.58 -4.86 -6.08
CA ILE A 144 -9.32 -3.94 -5.22
C ILE A 144 -9.03 -2.54 -5.74
N LYS A 145 -10.08 -1.89 -6.23
CA LYS A 145 -10.02 -0.49 -6.65
C LYS A 145 -10.29 0.38 -5.44
N LEU A 146 -9.26 1.06 -4.96
CA LEU A 146 -9.40 2.14 -4.01
C LEU A 146 -9.10 3.45 -4.71
N ASN A 147 -9.86 4.49 -4.41
CA ASN A 147 -9.52 5.83 -4.84
C ASN A 147 -8.82 6.55 -3.70
N TYR A 148 -7.84 7.37 -4.08
CA TYR A 148 -7.05 8.13 -3.14
C TYR A 148 -7.23 9.60 -3.46
N VAL A 149 -7.77 10.34 -2.49
CA VAL A 149 -8.18 11.72 -2.70
C VAL A 149 -7.45 12.62 -1.72
N ARG A 150 -6.99 13.78 -2.18
CA ARG A 150 -6.33 14.76 -1.31
C ARG A 150 -7.32 15.24 -0.22
N THR A 151 -6.80 15.46 0.97
CA THR A 151 -7.57 15.98 2.12
C THR A 151 -6.75 17.05 2.85
N GLU A 152 -7.46 17.86 3.63
CA GLU A 152 -6.90 18.87 4.54
C GLU A 152 -6.94 18.39 6.00
N ALA A 153 -7.24 17.12 6.23
CA ALA A 153 -7.33 16.55 7.57
C ALA A 153 -5.98 16.62 8.32
N ASN A 154 -6.00 17.28 9.47
CA ASN A 154 -4.85 17.41 10.36
C ASN A 154 -4.89 16.44 11.55
N THR A 155 -6.00 15.73 11.73
CA THR A 155 -6.26 14.81 12.84
C THR A 155 -7.15 13.66 12.38
N PHE A 156 -7.13 12.57 13.14
CA PHE A 156 -8.04 11.44 13.01
C PHE A 156 -8.27 10.82 14.38
N LYS A 157 -9.35 10.05 14.47
CA LYS A 157 -9.67 9.15 15.58
C LYS A 157 -9.36 7.72 15.14
N VAL A 158 -9.01 6.88 16.11
CA VAL A 158 -8.84 5.43 15.91
C VAL A 158 -10.11 4.73 16.37
N TYR A 159 -10.54 3.72 15.64
CA TYR A 159 -11.67 2.89 16.05
C TYR A 159 -11.44 2.30 17.45
N SER A 160 -12.37 2.50 18.37
CA SER A 160 -12.15 2.25 19.81
C SER A 160 -11.79 0.81 20.13
N ALA A 161 -12.50 -0.17 19.55
CA ALA A 161 -12.18 -1.59 19.74
C ALA A 161 -10.79 -1.94 19.18
N PHE A 162 -10.34 -1.23 18.14
CA PHE A 162 -9.01 -1.39 17.58
C PHE A 162 -7.92 -0.81 18.48
N SER A 163 -8.17 0.36 19.11
CA SER A 163 -7.23 0.97 20.05
C SER A 163 -6.91 0.06 21.23
N SER A 164 -7.86 -0.75 21.70
CA SER A 164 -7.60 -1.74 22.76
C SER A 164 -6.76 -2.92 22.27
N LEU A 165 -6.84 -3.28 21.00
CA LEU A 165 -6.11 -4.39 20.39
C LEU A 165 -4.63 -4.05 20.20
N LEU A 166 -4.35 -2.86 19.66
CA LEU A 166 -3.01 -2.36 19.31
C LEU A 166 -2.78 -0.97 19.92
N PRO A 167 -2.72 -0.84 21.27
CA PRO A 167 -2.75 0.45 21.96
C PRO A 167 -1.56 1.36 21.67
N SER A 168 -0.41 0.80 21.33
CA SER A 168 0.79 1.58 20.97
C SER A 168 0.78 2.01 19.51
N LEU A 169 -0.01 1.37 18.66
CA LEU A 169 -0.12 1.79 17.26
C LEU A 169 -0.93 3.09 17.20
N PHE A 170 -0.45 4.07 16.43
CA PHE A 170 -0.99 5.44 16.33
C PHE A 170 -0.66 6.38 17.51
N THR A 171 0.18 5.98 18.47
CA THR A 171 0.59 6.86 19.59
C THR A 171 2.11 7.01 19.67
N GLY A 172 2.59 8.10 20.28
CA GLY A 172 4.03 8.34 20.49
C GLY A 172 4.86 8.28 19.21
N GLU A 173 5.88 7.42 19.20
CA GLU A 173 6.76 7.22 18.05
C GLU A 173 6.11 6.45 16.89
N LEU A 174 5.04 5.70 17.15
CA LEU A 174 4.24 4.97 16.15
C LEU A 174 3.00 5.76 15.73
N SER A 175 3.01 7.08 15.91
CA SER A 175 1.95 7.95 15.41
C SER A 175 2.02 8.07 13.89
N ALA A 176 0.85 8.25 13.26
CA ALA A 176 0.79 8.56 11.84
C ALA A 176 1.48 9.91 11.55
N THR A 177 2.00 10.06 10.35
CA THR A 177 2.54 11.32 9.85
C THR A 177 1.39 12.30 9.64
N LEU A 178 1.55 13.51 10.20
CA LEU A 178 0.57 14.59 10.10
C LEU A 178 1.18 15.82 9.40
N PRO A 179 0.41 16.60 8.63
CA PRO A 179 -1.01 16.38 8.31
C PRO A 179 -1.22 15.16 7.40
N ILE A 180 -2.41 14.55 7.45
CA ILE A 180 -2.76 13.47 6.52
C ILE A 180 -3.09 14.11 5.18
N MET A 181 -2.32 13.78 4.15
CA MET A 181 -2.50 14.38 2.83
C MET A 181 -3.55 13.68 1.96
N PHE A 182 -3.89 12.42 2.27
CA PHE A 182 -4.79 11.63 1.44
C PHE A 182 -5.76 10.78 2.27
N LYS A 183 -7.00 10.70 1.80
CA LYS A 183 -8.05 9.80 2.28
C LYS A 183 -8.30 8.68 1.26
N ILE A 184 -8.89 7.60 1.75
CA ILE A 184 -9.34 6.45 0.98
C ILE A 184 -10.84 6.63 0.68
N GLU A 185 -11.18 6.64 -0.60
CA GLU A 185 -12.56 6.57 -1.09
C GLU A 185 -12.79 5.23 -1.79
N LEU A 186 -13.99 4.67 -1.61
CA LEU A 186 -14.41 3.48 -2.33
C LEU A 186 -14.93 3.89 -3.72
N ASP A 187 -14.62 3.08 -4.72
CA ASP A 187 -15.15 3.24 -6.08
C ASP A 187 -16.61 2.76 -6.08
N TYR A 188 -17.54 3.65 -6.41
CA TYR A 188 -18.96 3.34 -6.42
C TYR A 188 -19.25 2.31 -7.52
N GLY A 189 -19.90 1.20 -7.15
CA GLY A 189 -20.27 0.13 -8.10
C GLY A 189 -19.43 -1.15 -8.00
N PHE A 190 -18.47 -1.21 -7.08
CA PHE A 190 -17.78 -2.45 -6.73
C PHE A 190 -18.31 -3.01 -5.41
N GLU A 191 -18.56 -4.32 -5.38
CA GLU A 191 -18.84 -5.03 -4.13
C GLU A 191 -17.51 -5.22 -3.39
N TYR A 192 -17.39 -4.56 -2.24
CA TYR A 192 -16.22 -4.68 -1.38
C TYR A 192 -16.46 -5.77 -0.33
N PRO A 193 -15.42 -6.51 0.06
CA PRO A 193 -15.51 -7.35 1.25
C PRO A 193 -15.89 -6.51 2.47
N LYS A 194 -16.55 -7.13 3.46
CA LYS A 194 -16.80 -6.48 4.76
C LYS A 194 -15.49 -5.89 5.30
N TYR A 195 -15.52 -4.60 5.63
CA TYR A 195 -14.35 -3.82 6.05
C TYR A 195 -14.59 -3.07 7.34
N ILE A 196 -13.49 -2.66 7.97
CA ILE A 196 -13.42 -1.89 9.20
C ILE A 196 -12.62 -0.63 8.90
N ASP A 197 -13.21 0.52 9.18
CA ASP A 197 -12.52 1.81 9.11
C ASP A 197 -11.72 2.03 10.39
N ILE A 198 -10.40 1.90 10.30
CA ILE A 198 -9.51 1.89 11.47
C ILE A 198 -9.19 3.31 11.92
N THR A 199 -8.99 4.21 10.97
CA THR A 199 -8.74 5.62 11.24
C THR A 199 -9.64 6.50 10.38
N PHE A 200 -10.30 7.46 11.02
CA PHE A 200 -11.26 8.36 10.37
C PHE A 200 -11.36 9.69 11.11
N ASN A 201 -11.87 10.75 10.48
CA ASN A 201 -12.14 12.03 11.14
C ASN A 201 -13.64 12.28 11.36
N GLU A 202 -13.97 13.43 11.97
CA GLU A 202 -15.35 13.81 12.29
C GLU A 202 -16.21 14.09 11.06
N ARG A 203 -15.58 14.31 9.90
CA ARG A 203 -16.25 14.48 8.61
C ARG A 203 -16.51 13.14 7.89
N GLY A 204 -16.14 12.02 8.51
CA GLY A 204 -16.28 10.68 7.93
C GLY A 204 -15.21 10.36 6.87
N GLU A 205 -14.14 11.14 6.77
CA GLU A 205 -13.03 10.80 5.88
C GLU A 205 -12.21 9.67 6.49
N ILE A 206 -11.79 8.71 5.66
CA ILE A 206 -11.17 7.46 6.09
C ILE A 206 -9.71 7.45 5.65
N PHE A 207 -8.80 7.07 6.55
CA PHE A 207 -7.35 7.06 6.27
C PHE A 207 -6.73 5.68 6.42
N SER A 208 -7.48 4.71 6.95
CA SER A 208 -7.05 3.33 7.09
C SER A 208 -8.24 2.38 7.01
N LYS A 209 -8.09 1.32 6.21
CA LYS A 209 -9.11 0.29 6.02
C LYS A 209 -8.52 -1.10 6.20
N LEU A 210 -9.22 -1.93 6.96
CA LEU A 210 -8.85 -3.30 7.28
C LEU A 210 -10.00 -4.23 6.90
N PHE A 211 -9.73 -5.33 6.19
CA PHE A 211 -10.77 -6.26 5.76
C PHE A 211 -10.21 -7.66 5.46
N LEU A 212 -11.12 -8.63 5.32
CA LEU A 212 -10.79 -9.95 4.78
C LEU A 212 -10.96 -9.96 3.27
N HIS A 213 -9.95 -10.45 2.57
CA HIS A 213 -10.00 -10.76 1.16
C HIS A 213 -9.88 -12.26 0.99
N GLY A 214 -11.02 -12.95 0.80
CA GLY A 214 -11.07 -14.39 0.95
C GLY A 214 -10.68 -14.79 2.37
N LYS A 215 -9.64 -15.62 2.52
CA LYS A 215 -9.11 -16.05 3.83
C LYS A 215 -8.04 -15.12 4.40
N GLY A 216 -7.55 -14.16 3.60
CA GLY A 216 -6.41 -13.31 3.95
C GLY A 216 -6.84 -11.97 4.50
N LEU A 217 -6.02 -11.41 5.37
CA LEU A 217 -6.22 -10.06 5.91
C LEU A 217 -5.50 -9.05 5.03
N VAL A 218 -6.17 -7.96 4.65
CA VAL A 218 -5.56 -6.84 3.93
C VAL A 218 -5.76 -5.57 4.75
N TRP A 219 -4.68 -4.82 4.94
CA TRP A 219 -4.71 -3.56 5.66
C TRP A 219 -4.01 -2.44 4.89
N PHE A 220 -4.79 -1.42 4.55
CA PHE A 220 -4.26 -0.12 4.10
C PHE A 220 -3.99 0.76 5.32
N LEU A 221 -2.71 1.01 5.56
CA LEU A 221 -2.18 1.71 6.72
C LEU A 221 -1.78 3.14 6.33
N PRO A 222 -2.07 4.17 7.14
CA PRO A 222 -1.53 5.49 6.86
C PRO A 222 0.00 5.45 6.99
N GLU A 223 0.68 6.47 6.47
CA GLU A 223 2.10 6.64 6.73
C GLU A 223 2.33 6.93 8.22
N PHE A 224 3.33 6.27 8.80
CA PHE A 224 3.79 6.51 10.18
C PHE A 224 5.13 7.22 10.17
N LYS A 225 5.45 7.87 11.29
CA LYS A 225 6.79 8.44 11.51
C LYS A 225 7.91 7.40 11.38
N LYS A 226 7.60 6.14 11.73
CA LYS A 226 8.47 4.97 11.63
C LYS A 226 7.67 3.76 11.13
N ASN A 227 7.52 3.63 9.81
CA ASN A 227 6.77 2.51 9.20
C ASN A 227 7.34 1.14 9.59
N ASP A 228 8.66 1.03 9.70
CA ASP A 228 9.35 -0.20 10.10
C ASP A 228 8.99 -0.61 11.54
N ALA A 229 9.01 0.33 12.49
CA ALA A 229 8.60 0.09 13.86
C ALA A 229 7.11 -0.28 13.96
N ALA A 230 6.24 0.37 13.16
CA ALA A 230 4.83 0.02 13.07
C ALA A 230 4.65 -1.42 12.52
N ALA A 231 5.38 -1.80 11.47
CA ALA A 231 5.36 -3.15 10.92
C ALA A 231 5.80 -4.20 11.94
N LEU A 232 6.89 -3.95 12.68
CA LEU A 232 7.36 -4.84 13.75
C LEU A 232 6.30 -5.04 14.82
N TYR A 233 5.63 -3.98 15.25
CA TYR A 233 4.56 -4.05 16.25
C TYR A 233 3.34 -4.82 15.74
N ILE A 234 2.95 -4.61 14.48
CA ILE A 234 1.87 -5.37 13.82
C ILE A 234 2.22 -6.86 13.78
N LEU A 235 3.45 -7.22 13.42
CA LEU A 235 3.90 -8.61 13.34
C LEU A 235 3.86 -9.31 14.71
N GLN A 236 4.28 -8.63 15.77
CA GLN A 236 4.22 -9.15 17.14
C GLN A 236 2.78 -9.44 17.59
N ASN A 237 1.80 -8.75 17.02
CA ASN A 237 0.39 -8.87 17.37
C ASN A 237 -0.46 -9.51 16.26
N LEU A 238 0.17 -10.13 15.25
CA LEU A 238 -0.52 -10.61 14.05
C LEU A 238 -1.64 -11.60 14.35
N LYS A 239 -1.45 -12.50 15.32
CA LYS A 239 -2.48 -13.48 15.72
C LYS A 239 -3.72 -12.78 16.30
N LYS A 240 -3.52 -11.80 17.19
CA LYS A 240 -4.61 -11.02 17.77
C LYS A 240 -5.36 -10.24 16.69
N LEU A 241 -4.61 -9.63 15.77
CA LEU A 241 -5.17 -8.90 14.63
C LEU A 241 -6.04 -9.78 13.74
N LYS A 242 -5.59 -11.00 13.39
CA LYS A 242 -6.38 -11.93 12.58
C LYS A 242 -7.70 -12.32 13.25
N ASN A 243 -7.67 -12.62 14.55
CA ASN A 243 -8.87 -12.98 15.30
C ASN A 243 -9.88 -11.82 15.34
N PHE A 244 -9.39 -10.60 15.65
CA PHE A 244 -10.23 -9.41 15.67
C PHE A 244 -10.96 -9.18 14.34
N VAL A 245 -10.25 -9.27 13.21
CA VAL A 245 -10.89 -9.06 11.91
C VAL A 245 -11.89 -10.17 11.60
N PHE A 246 -11.58 -11.42 11.91
CA PHE A 246 -12.50 -12.54 11.71
C PHE A 246 -13.81 -12.31 12.48
N GLU A 247 -13.73 -11.96 13.77
CA GLU A 247 -14.90 -11.68 14.62
C GLU A 247 -15.73 -10.49 14.11
N MET A 248 -15.09 -9.46 13.58
CA MET A 248 -15.77 -8.25 13.11
C MET A 248 -16.37 -8.38 11.70
N THR A 249 -15.97 -9.39 10.93
CA THR A 249 -16.36 -9.54 9.51
C THR A 249 -17.12 -10.83 9.20
N THR A 250 -17.26 -11.76 10.15
CA THR A 250 -18.15 -12.91 10.03
C THR A 250 -19.50 -12.60 10.67
#